data_AF-K3WXI3-F1
#
_entry.id   AF-K3WXI3-F1
#
_cell.length_a   1.000
_cell.length_b   1.000
_cell.length_c   1.000
_cell.angle_alpha   90.00
_cell.angle_beta   90.00
_cell.angle_gamma   90.00
#
_symmetry.space_group_name_H-M   'P 1'
#
loop_
_entity.id
_entity.type
_entity.pdbx_description
1 polymer ?
#
loop_
_entity_poly.entity_id
_entity_poly.type
_entity_poly.pdbx_seq_one_letter_code
_entity_poly.pdbx_strand_id
1 'polypeptide(L)'
;MNFVIEQGWALYWGTSEWSSHDIIEACEIADRLGLIRPIVEQPQYHIFERSRVEFDYVNLYKKYKLGLTTWSPLAFGILTGKYSKGIPEGARLGIDWIAAMMPDIDARVAKADKLKVIADELGCSLAQLAIAWCVTNQNVSTVMLGASNVRQLEENLKANAFIDKITPDVKARIDEIAQFVPALPNNDPRYVSRDRFL
;
A
#
# COMPACT_ATOMS: atom_id res chain seq x y z
N MET A 1 -21.19 -11.06 3.83
CA MET A 1 -21.24 -9.64 4.22
C MET A 1 -22.63 -9.04 4.26
N ASN A 2 -23.54 -9.38 3.33
CA ASN A 2 -24.90 -8.82 3.32
C ASN A 2 -25.63 -8.95 4.66
N PHE A 3 -25.63 -10.15 5.26
CA PHE A 3 -26.25 -10.41 6.56
C PHE A 3 -25.81 -9.41 7.65
N VAL A 4 -24.50 -9.21 7.85
CA VAL A 4 -24.02 -8.33 8.94
C VAL A 4 -24.34 -6.85 8.70
N ILE A 5 -24.55 -6.45 7.43
CA ILE A 5 -25.01 -5.11 7.08
C ILE A 5 -26.50 -4.96 7.37
N GLU A 6 -27.31 -5.96 7.01
CA GLU A 6 -28.74 -5.99 7.32
C GLU A 6 -29.02 -6.01 8.83
N GLN A 7 -28.15 -6.64 9.62
CA GLN A 7 -28.21 -6.59 11.08
C GLN A 7 -27.77 -5.22 11.67
N GLY A 8 -27.21 -4.32 10.85
CA GLY A 8 -26.69 -3.03 11.30
C GLY A 8 -25.36 -3.10 12.06
N TRP A 9 -24.63 -4.22 11.97
CA TRP A 9 -23.33 -4.38 12.65
C TRP A 9 -22.18 -3.73 11.88
N ALA A 10 -22.37 -3.56 10.57
CA ALA A 10 -21.48 -2.82 9.69
C ALA A 10 -22.31 -1.97 8.72
N LEU A 11 -21.78 -0.82 8.33
CA LEU A 11 -22.42 0.03 7.31
C LEU A 11 -22.08 -0.44 5.89
N TYR A 12 -20.85 -0.91 5.69
CA TYR A 12 -20.31 -1.33 4.41
C TYR A 12 -19.33 -2.47 4.59
N TRP A 13 -18.87 -3.04 3.48
CA TRP A 13 -17.79 -4.01 3.47
C TRP A 13 -16.83 -3.76 2.31
N GLY A 14 -15.65 -4.37 2.43
CA GLY A 14 -14.61 -4.33 1.43
C GLY A 14 -13.73 -5.57 1.51
N THR A 15 -12.73 -5.61 0.65
CA THR A 15 -11.78 -6.71 0.51
C THR A 15 -10.37 -6.25 0.89
N SER A 16 -9.45 -7.19 1.08
CA SER A 16 -8.05 -6.87 1.38
C SER A 16 -7.12 -7.96 0.84
N GLU A 17 -6.18 -7.54 0.01
CA GLU A 17 -5.24 -8.39 -0.73
C GLU A 17 -5.92 -9.35 -1.72
N TRP A 18 -7.13 -9.01 -2.18
CA TRP A 18 -7.84 -9.79 -3.20
C TRP A 18 -7.30 -9.49 -4.60
N SER A 19 -7.34 -10.48 -5.49
CA SER A 19 -7.02 -10.24 -6.90
C SER A 19 -8.15 -9.46 -7.58
N SER A 20 -7.86 -8.83 -8.72
CA SER A 20 -8.92 -8.17 -9.51
C SER A 20 -10.03 -9.14 -9.91
N HIS A 21 -9.69 -10.40 -10.19
CA HIS A 21 -10.65 -11.45 -10.53
C HIS A 21 -11.64 -11.73 -9.39
N ASP A 22 -11.14 -11.90 -8.16
CA ASP A 22 -11.99 -12.21 -7.00
C ASP A 22 -12.94 -11.04 -6.68
N ILE A 23 -12.46 -9.80 -6.85
CA ILE A 23 -13.28 -8.59 -6.66
C ILE A 23 -14.35 -8.49 -7.76
N ILE A 24 -14.01 -8.81 -9.01
CA ILE A 24 -14.98 -8.86 -10.11
C ILE A 24 -16.06 -9.90 -9.80
N GLU A 25 -15.68 -11.11 -9.39
CA GLU A 25 -16.60 -12.17 -9.05
C GLU A 25 -17.55 -11.76 -7.90
N ALA A 26 -17.02 -11.18 -6.83
CA ALA A 26 -17.81 -10.69 -5.72
C ALA A 26 -18.83 -9.63 -6.15
N CYS A 27 -18.43 -8.67 -7.00
CA CYS A 27 -19.33 -7.68 -7.57
C CYS A 27 -20.43 -8.31 -8.44
N GLU A 28 -20.08 -9.27 -9.29
CA GLU A 28 -21.03 -9.93 -10.21
C GLU A 28 -22.03 -10.83 -9.46
N ILE A 29 -21.58 -11.52 -8.41
CA ILE A 29 -22.47 -12.27 -7.51
C ILE A 29 -23.42 -11.30 -6.80
N ALA A 30 -22.91 -10.19 -6.27
CA ALA A 30 -23.73 -9.21 -5.59
C ALA A 30 -24.81 -8.64 -6.53
N ASP A 31 -24.45 -8.31 -7.76
CA ASP A 31 -25.39 -7.82 -8.78
C ASP A 31 -26.48 -8.84 -9.11
N ARG A 32 -26.08 -10.09 -9.36
CA ARG A 32 -27.01 -11.16 -9.74
C ARG A 32 -28.01 -11.48 -8.65
N LEU A 33 -27.60 -11.37 -7.39
CA LEU A 33 -28.41 -11.75 -6.23
C LEU A 33 -29.06 -10.55 -5.51
N GLY A 34 -28.84 -9.33 -6.00
CA GLY A 34 -29.35 -8.11 -5.35
C GLY A 34 -28.71 -7.84 -3.97
N LEU A 35 -27.46 -8.26 -3.77
CA LEU A 35 -26.69 -8.03 -2.54
C LEU A 35 -25.87 -6.75 -2.64
N ILE A 36 -25.33 -6.32 -1.50
CA ILE A 36 -24.44 -5.16 -1.41
C ILE A 36 -23.04 -5.52 -1.92
N ARG A 37 -22.51 -4.77 -2.90
CA ARG A 37 -21.13 -4.89 -3.41
C ARG A 37 -20.07 -4.46 -2.38
N PRO A 38 -18.82 -4.95 -2.47
CA PRO A 38 -17.72 -4.36 -1.74
C PRO A 38 -17.46 -2.93 -2.26
N ILE A 39 -17.16 -1.98 -1.38
CA ILE A 39 -16.97 -0.57 -1.74
C ILE A 39 -15.50 -0.12 -1.70
N VAL A 40 -14.63 -0.94 -1.12
CA VAL A 40 -13.22 -0.61 -0.91
C VAL A 40 -12.37 -1.86 -1.00
N GLU A 41 -11.16 -1.70 -1.51
CA GLU A 41 -10.08 -2.69 -1.41
C GLU A 41 -8.95 -2.10 -0.57
N GLN A 42 -8.32 -2.94 0.26
CA GLN A 42 -7.18 -2.57 1.09
C GLN A 42 -5.91 -3.33 0.65
N PRO A 43 -5.20 -2.82 -0.38
CA PRO A 43 -3.99 -3.43 -0.90
C PRO A 43 -2.72 -2.76 -0.34
N GLN A 44 -1.62 -3.49 -0.37
CA GLN A 44 -0.30 -2.93 -0.13
C GLN A 44 0.03 -1.93 -1.25
N TYR A 45 0.52 -0.74 -0.88
CA TYR A 45 0.96 0.24 -1.87
C TYR A 45 2.07 1.13 -1.34
N HIS A 46 3.19 1.14 -2.06
CA HIS A 46 4.34 2.00 -1.83
C HIS A 46 5.26 1.99 -3.04
N ILE A 47 6.31 2.81 -3.04
CA ILE A 47 7.25 2.94 -4.17
C ILE A 47 7.76 1.58 -4.71
N PHE A 48 7.97 0.59 -3.83
CA PHE A 48 8.43 -0.75 -4.21
C PHE A 48 7.34 -1.82 -4.44
N GLU A 49 6.05 -1.51 -4.24
CA GLU A 49 4.93 -2.44 -4.44
C GLU A 49 3.76 -1.68 -5.05
N ARG A 50 3.52 -1.94 -6.34
CA ARG A 50 2.56 -1.19 -7.16
C ARG A 50 1.72 -2.12 -8.04
N SER A 51 1.98 -3.43 -8.02
CA SER A 51 1.43 -4.39 -8.99
C SER A 51 -0.09 -4.46 -8.93
N ARG A 52 -0.66 -4.52 -7.72
CA ARG A 52 -2.13 -4.50 -7.54
C ARG A 52 -2.72 -3.17 -7.99
N VAL A 53 -2.23 -2.10 -7.40
CA VAL A 53 -2.83 -0.75 -7.53
C VAL A 53 -2.70 -0.18 -8.94
N GLU A 54 -1.56 -0.33 -9.59
CA GLU A 54 -1.28 0.35 -10.86
C GLU A 54 -1.46 -0.55 -12.08
N PHE A 55 -1.53 -1.88 -11.90
CA PHE A 55 -1.65 -2.82 -13.01
C PHE A 55 -2.89 -3.71 -12.89
N ASP A 56 -3.07 -4.46 -11.80
CA ASP A 56 -4.17 -5.42 -11.67
C ASP A 56 -5.56 -4.74 -11.59
N TYR A 57 -5.67 -3.65 -10.83
CA TYR A 57 -6.95 -3.01 -10.54
C TYR A 57 -7.44 -2.00 -11.59
N VAL A 58 -6.70 -1.80 -12.68
CA VAL A 58 -6.99 -0.76 -13.69
C VAL A 58 -8.43 -0.85 -14.23
N ASN A 59 -8.97 -2.06 -14.36
CA ASN A 59 -10.34 -2.27 -14.83
C ASN A 59 -11.39 -2.07 -13.73
N LEU A 60 -11.05 -2.30 -12.46
CA LEU A 60 -11.95 -2.10 -11.32
C LEU A 60 -12.30 -0.63 -11.12
N TYR A 61 -11.31 0.26 -11.28
CA TYR A 61 -11.54 1.71 -11.19
C TYR A 61 -12.53 2.19 -12.25
N LYS A 62 -12.44 1.64 -13.47
CA LYS A 62 -13.31 2.02 -14.58
C LYS A 62 -14.72 1.46 -14.41
N LYS A 63 -14.84 0.15 -14.15
CA LYS A 63 -16.12 -0.59 -14.10
C LYS A 63 -16.89 -0.35 -12.82
N TYR A 64 -16.22 -0.44 -11.67
CA TYR A 64 -16.86 -0.44 -10.36
C TYR A 64 -16.60 0.83 -9.54
N LYS A 65 -15.81 1.77 -10.06
CA LYS A 65 -15.41 3.00 -9.32
C LYS A 65 -14.77 2.67 -7.97
N LEU A 66 -13.99 1.60 -7.93
CA LEU A 66 -13.34 1.11 -6.73
C LEU A 66 -12.42 2.20 -6.14
N GLY A 67 -12.61 2.51 -4.87
CA GLY A 67 -11.68 3.32 -4.08
C GLY A 67 -10.75 2.43 -3.26
N LEU A 68 -9.53 2.91 -2.99
CA LEU A 68 -8.56 2.16 -2.19
C LEU A 68 -8.29 2.80 -0.84
N THR A 69 -8.15 1.95 0.18
CA THR A 69 -7.51 2.30 1.45
C THR A 69 -6.21 1.52 1.54
N THR A 70 -5.10 2.12 1.12
CA THR A 70 -3.83 1.38 0.98
C THR A 70 -3.08 1.25 2.30
N TRP A 71 -2.20 0.25 2.40
CA TRP A 71 -1.40 -0.02 3.60
C TRP A 71 0.10 -0.17 3.33
N SER A 72 0.89 -0.06 4.41
CA SER A 72 2.36 -0.08 4.40
C SER A 72 3.03 0.94 3.49
N PRO A 73 2.63 2.23 3.47
CA PRO A 73 3.24 3.24 2.60
C PRO A 73 4.75 3.40 2.78
N LEU A 74 5.27 2.99 3.94
CA LEU A 74 6.70 3.07 4.28
C LEU A 74 7.46 1.75 4.09
N ALA A 75 6.86 0.72 3.48
CA ALA A 75 7.44 -0.61 3.29
C ALA A 75 8.06 -1.16 4.59
N PHE A 76 7.25 -1.30 5.63
CA PHE A 76 7.68 -1.73 6.98
C PHE A 76 8.76 -0.84 7.64
N GLY A 77 8.96 0.37 7.12
CA GLY A 77 9.92 1.35 7.61
C GLY A 77 11.19 1.46 6.76
N ILE A 78 11.32 0.71 5.66
CA ILE A 78 12.44 0.86 4.71
C ILE A 78 12.47 2.27 4.14
N LEU A 79 11.31 2.80 3.76
CA LEU A 79 11.17 4.15 3.22
C LEU A 79 11.21 5.24 4.31
N THR A 80 11.78 4.97 5.48
CA THR A 80 12.23 6.01 6.41
C THR A 80 13.75 6.17 6.42
N GLY A 81 14.46 5.26 5.75
CA GLY A 81 15.93 5.28 5.69
C GLY A 81 16.62 4.89 6.99
N LYS A 82 15.90 4.32 7.97
CA LYS A 82 16.47 3.93 9.27
C LYS A 82 17.33 2.66 9.22
N TYR A 83 17.24 1.90 8.13
CA TYR A 83 17.92 0.62 7.96
C TYR A 83 19.28 0.72 7.24
N SER A 84 19.73 1.91 6.85
CA SER A 84 20.99 2.13 6.11
C SER A 84 22.24 1.66 6.85
N LYS A 85 22.14 1.49 8.17
CA LYS A 85 23.24 1.03 9.05
C LYS A 85 22.92 -0.33 9.70
N GLY A 86 22.04 -1.11 9.08
CA GLY A 86 21.52 -2.36 9.63
C GLY A 86 20.18 -2.18 10.33
N ILE A 87 19.67 -3.25 10.91
CA ILE A 87 18.35 -3.30 11.57
C ILE A 87 18.50 -2.84 13.03
N PRO A 88 17.91 -1.69 13.43
CA PRO A 88 17.95 -1.25 14.82
C PRO A 88 17.20 -2.22 15.74
N GLU A 89 17.62 -2.29 17.00
CA GLU A 89 16.91 -3.05 18.02
C GLU A 89 15.45 -2.59 18.15
N GLY A 90 14.52 -3.53 18.31
CA GLY A 90 13.08 -3.26 18.39
C GLY A 90 12.44 -2.76 17.08
N ALA A 91 13.19 -2.71 15.97
CA ALA A 91 12.63 -2.32 14.69
C ALA A 91 11.75 -3.43 14.11
N ARG A 92 10.75 -3.03 13.32
CA ARG A 92 9.76 -3.95 12.74
C ARG A 92 10.37 -5.07 11.87
N LEU A 93 11.42 -4.78 11.11
CA LEU A 93 12.17 -5.79 10.34
C LEU A 93 13.00 -6.76 11.20
N GLY A 94 13.17 -6.50 12.50
CA GLY A 94 13.78 -7.45 13.43
C GLY A 94 12.82 -8.57 13.86
N ILE A 95 11.57 -8.55 13.39
CA ILE A 95 10.59 -9.60 13.62
C ILE A 95 10.69 -10.62 12.47
N ASP A 96 11.05 -11.87 12.79
CA ASP A 96 11.40 -12.91 11.81
C ASP A 96 10.37 -13.08 10.69
N TRP A 97 9.09 -13.16 11.04
CA TRP A 97 8.03 -13.35 10.03
C TRP A 97 7.87 -12.14 9.11
N ILE A 98 8.21 -10.93 9.57
CA ILE A 98 8.20 -9.72 8.72
C ILE A 98 9.41 -9.72 7.80
N ALA A 99 10.59 -10.09 8.31
CA ALA A 99 11.79 -10.22 7.49
C ALA A 99 11.58 -11.26 6.38
N ALA A 100 10.93 -12.40 6.69
CA ALA A 100 10.60 -13.43 5.72
C ALA A 100 9.65 -12.96 4.60
N MET A 101 8.83 -11.93 4.84
CA MET A 101 7.98 -11.31 3.80
C MET A 101 8.76 -10.38 2.86
N MET A 102 10.05 -10.16 3.10
CA MET A 102 10.89 -9.23 2.35
C MET A 102 12.21 -9.89 1.97
N PRO A 103 12.25 -10.74 0.92
CA PRO A 103 13.46 -11.45 0.53
C PRO A 103 14.60 -10.54 0.05
N ASP A 104 14.29 -9.30 -0.36
CA ASP A 104 15.25 -8.34 -0.95
C ASP A 104 15.49 -7.09 -0.08
N ILE A 105 15.59 -7.24 1.25
CA ILE A 105 15.74 -6.08 2.17
C ILE A 105 16.93 -5.20 1.77
N ASP A 106 18.11 -5.77 1.58
CA ASP A 106 19.33 -4.98 1.33
C ASP A 106 19.23 -4.16 0.03
N ALA A 107 18.70 -4.77 -1.04
CA ALA A 107 18.47 -4.08 -2.31
C ALA A 107 17.44 -2.94 -2.15
N ARG A 108 16.38 -3.15 -1.37
CA ARG A 108 15.37 -2.12 -1.07
C ARG A 108 15.93 -0.99 -0.19
N VAL A 109 16.80 -1.30 0.78
CA VAL A 109 17.51 -0.30 1.59
C VAL A 109 18.43 0.54 0.71
N ALA A 110 19.21 -0.08 -0.17
CA ALA A 110 20.08 0.64 -1.09
C ALA A 110 19.30 1.60 -2.03
N LYS A 111 18.12 1.17 -2.51
CA LYS A 111 17.22 2.05 -3.27
C LYS A 111 16.65 3.18 -2.40
N ALA A 112 16.22 2.88 -1.17
CA ALA A 112 15.73 3.88 -0.23
C ALA A 112 16.80 4.95 0.09
N ASP A 113 18.07 4.56 0.19
CA ASP A 113 19.17 5.50 0.39
C ASP A 113 19.38 6.44 -0.80
N LYS A 114 19.21 5.95 -2.04
CA LYS A 114 19.22 6.81 -3.23
C LYS A 114 18.02 7.77 -3.25
N LEU A 115 16.85 7.32 -2.80
CA LEU A 115 15.64 8.16 -2.72
C LEU A 115 15.78 9.30 -1.70
N LYS A 116 16.64 9.18 -0.68
CA LYS A 116 16.89 10.27 0.28
C LYS A 116 17.38 11.54 -0.41
N VAL A 117 18.19 11.42 -1.45
CA VAL A 117 18.70 12.57 -2.21
C VAL A 117 17.54 13.40 -2.78
N ILE A 118 16.51 12.74 -3.31
CA ILE A 118 15.30 13.41 -3.81
C ILE A 118 14.52 14.04 -2.66
N ALA A 119 14.37 13.33 -1.53
CA ALA A 119 13.67 13.86 -0.37
C ALA A 119 14.33 15.14 0.18
N ASP A 120 15.67 15.13 0.28
CA ASP A 120 16.49 16.24 0.74
C ASP A 120 16.36 17.46 -0.18
N GLU A 121 16.40 17.27 -1.51
CA GLU A 121 16.17 18.34 -2.49
C GLU A 121 14.77 18.96 -2.37
N LEU A 122 13.75 18.16 -2.05
CA LEU A 122 12.38 18.65 -1.84
C LEU A 122 12.15 19.22 -0.44
N GLY A 123 13.16 19.15 0.44
CA GLY A 123 13.13 19.65 1.81
C GLY A 123 12.18 18.85 2.73
N CYS A 124 12.07 17.54 2.51
CA CYS A 124 11.21 16.64 3.28
C CYS A 124 11.98 15.40 3.75
N SER A 125 11.43 14.68 4.73
CA SER A 125 11.98 13.36 5.08
C SER A 125 11.61 12.32 4.02
N LEU A 126 12.39 11.23 3.94
CA LEU A 126 12.05 10.12 3.04
C LEU A 126 10.66 9.53 3.34
N ALA A 127 10.26 9.52 4.62
CA ALA A 127 8.93 9.06 5.02
C ALA A 127 7.83 9.95 4.45
N GLN A 128 8.02 11.27 4.51
CA GLN A 128 7.10 12.24 3.93
C GLN A 128 7.04 12.14 2.40
N LEU A 129 8.19 11.98 1.73
CA LEU A 129 8.26 11.74 0.29
C LEU A 129 7.42 10.51 -0.10
N ALA A 130 7.65 9.37 0.57
CA ALA A 130 6.99 8.12 0.26
C ALA A 130 5.47 8.17 0.48
N ILE A 131 5.02 8.79 1.59
CA ILE A 131 3.59 8.96 1.87
C ILE A 131 2.94 9.90 0.85
N ALA A 132 3.56 11.06 0.60
CA ALA A 132 3.05 12.03 -0.38
C ALA A 132 2.96 11.39 -1.78
N TRP A 133 3.95 10.58 -2.16
CA TRP A 133 3.93 9.83 -3.40
C TRP A 133 2.70 8.91 -3.49
N CYS A 134 2.39 8.13 -2.45
CA CYS A 134 1.20 7.28 -2.42
C CYS A 134 -0.10 8.09 -2.55
N VAL A 135 -0.19 9.24 -1.86
CA VAL A 135 -1.38 10.11 -1.87
C VAL A 135 -1.65 10.70 -3.25
N THR A 136 -0.62 10.89 -4.08
CA THR A 136 -0.79 11.46 -5.43
C THR A 136 -1.46 10.51 -6.43
N ASN A 137 -1.74 9.26 -6.06
CA ASN A 137 -2.49 8.34 -6.89
C ASN A 137 -3.99 8.60 -6.75
N GLN A 138 -4.64 9.04 -7.82
CA GLN A 138 -6.07 9.39 -7.83
C GLN A 138 -7.04 8.26 -7.42
N ASN A 139 -6.61 6.99 -7.50
CA ASN A 139 -7.43 5.85 -7.11
C ASN A 139 -7.28 5.51 -5.61
N VAL A 140 -6.33 6.15 -4.92
CA VAL A 140 -6.09 5.98 -3.49
C VAL A 140 -6.91 6.99 -2.72
N SER A 141 -8.01 6.53 -2.14
CA SER A 141 -8.89 7.34 -1.31
C SER A 141 -8.27 7.64 0.06
N THR A 142 -7.48 6.70 0.60
CA THR A 142 -6.83 6.85 1.90
C THR A 142 -5.53 6.05 1.95
N VAL A 143 -4.51 6.63 2.58
CA VAL A 143 -3.25 5.95 2.90
C VAL A 143 -3.20 5.67 4.40
N MET A 144 -3.21 4.40 4.79
CA MET A 144 -3.17 4.00 6.20
C MET A 144 -1.74 4.11 6.75
N LEU A 145 -1.57 5.01 7.72
CA LEU A 145 -0.28 5.25 8.38
C LEU A 145 -0.05 4.25 9.52
N GLY A 146 1.19 3.79 9.65
CA GLY A 146 1.66 3.03 10.81
C GLY A 146 2.79 3.78 11.50
N ALA A 147 2.70 3.93 12.82
CA ALA A 147 3.70 4.58 13.65
C ALA A 147 3.82 3.85 14.99
N SER A 148 5.05 3.67 15.50
CA SER A 148 5.30 3.06 16.81
C SER A 148 5.43 4.09 17.93
N ASN A 149 5.40 5.39 17.61
CA ASN A 149 5.36 6.48 18.56
C ASN A 149 4.71 7.73 17.93
N VAL A 150 4.34 8.69 18.79
CA VAL A 150 3.65 9.93 18.38
C VAL A 150 4.50 10.78 17.43
N ARG A 151 5.82 10.88 17.67
CA ARG A 151 6.71 11.68 16.81
C ARG A 151 6.70 11.21 15.35
N GLN A 152 6.72 9.90 15.12
CA GLN A 152 6.60 9.33 13.77
C GLN A 152 5.24 9.67 13.15
N LEU A 153 4.16 9.58 13.92
CA LEU A 153 2.82 9.92 13.42
C LEU A 153 2.75 11.41 13.03
N GLU A 154 3.24 12.31 13.88
CA GLU A 154 3.28 13.75 13.61
C GLU A 154 4.14 14.08 12.38
N GLU A 155 5.27 13.40 12.20
CA GLU A 155 6.10 13.55 11.00
C GLU A 155 5.35 13.09 9.74
N ASN A 156 4.71 11.92 9.81
CA ASN A 156 3.99 11.31 8.69
C ASN A 156 2.77 12.16 8.28
N LEU A 157 2.03 12.74 9.23
CA LEU A 157 0.89 13.62 8.96
C LEU A 157 1.29 14.90 8.21
N LYS A 158 2.54 15.35 8.35
CA LYS A 158 3.09 16.50 7.62
C LYS A 158 3.42 16.20 6.16
N ALA A 159 3.30 14.94 5.71
CA ALA A 159 3.49 14.57 4.30
C ALA A 159 2.57 15.35 3.34
N ASN A 160 1.39 15.77 3.79
CA ASN A 160 0.44 16.55 2.99
C ASN A 160 1.05 17.85 2.44
N ALA A 161 2.00 18.47 3.15
CA ALA A 161 2.66 19.69 2.71
C ALA A 161 3.57 19.50 1.48
N PHE A 162 3.79 18.25 1.06
CA PHE A 162 4.69 17.88 -0.03
C PHE A 162 3.99 17.22 -1.22
N ILE A 163 2.66 17.02 -1.17
CA ILE A 163 1.88 16.38 -2.25
C ILE A 163 2.11 17.10 -3.58
N ASP A 164 2.01 18.44 -3.60
CA ASP A 164 2.16 19.25 -4.81
C ASP A 164 3.59 19.23 -5.37
N LYS A 165 4.57 18.81 -4.56
CA LYS A 165 5.97 18.66 -5.00
C LYS A 165 6.23 17.33 -5.70
N ILE A 166 5.31 16.36 -5.65
CA ILE A 166 5.43 15.08 -6.33
C ILE A 166 4.99 15.24 -7.80
N THR A 167 5.78 16.02 -8.55
CA THR A 167 5.55 16.29 -9.96
C THR A 167 5.82 15.05 -10.82
N PRO A 168 5.39 15.03 -12.09
CA PRO A 168 5.75 13.96 -13.03
C PRO A 168 7.27 13.73 -13.13
N ASP A 169 8.08 14.78 -13.11
CA ASP A 169 9.54 14.68 -13.16
C ASP A 169 10.11 14.02 -11.89
N VAL A 170 9.56 14.37 -10.71
CA VAL A 170 9.94 13.72 -9.45
C VAL A 170 9.54 12.24 -9.47
N LYS A 171 8.35 11.90 -9.97
CA LYS A 171 7.93 10.50 -10.14
C LYS A 171 8.85 9.74 -11.08
N ALA A 172 9.26 10.32 -12.20
CA ALA A 172 10.19 9.70 -13.13
C ALA A 172 11.56 9.40 -12.47
N ARG A 173 12.11 10.35 -11.70
CA ARG A 173 13.34 10.14 -10.92
C ARG A 173 13.19 9.04 -9.86
N ILE A 174 12.05 8.97 -9.19
CA ILE A 174 11.73 7.89 -8.25
C ILE A 174 11.68 6.55 -9.00
N ASP A 175 11.07 6.50 -10.18
CA ASP A 175 10.93 5.30 -11.00
C ASP A 175 12.28 4.79 -11.52
N GLU A 176 13.20 5.68 -11.90
CA GLU A 176 14.58 5.33 -12.27
C GLU A 176 15.34 4.63 -11.15
N ILE A 177 15.10 5.03 -9.89
CA ILE A 177 15.73 4.42 -8.71
C ILE A 177 15.00 3.13 -8.30
N ALA A 178 13.66 3.18 -8.27
CA ALA A 178 12.83 2.06 -7.85
C ALA A 178 12.96 0.88 -8.82
N GLN A 179 13.09 1.17 -10.13
CA GLN A 179 13.10 0.20 -11.21
C GLN A 179 11.97 -0.81 -11.06
N PHE A 180 10.77 -0.31 -10.77
CA PHE A 180 9.61 -1.14 -10.53
C PHE A 180 9.19 -1.82 -11.85
N VAL A 181 9.07 -3.14 -11.80
CA VAL A 181 8.55 -3.95 -12.91
C VAL A 181 7.24 -4.58 -12.43
N PRO A 182 6.09 -4.27 -13.07
CA PRO A 182 4.82 -4.88 -12.74
C PRO A 182 4.90 -6.40 -12.87
N ALA A 183 4.32 -7.12 -11.91
CA ALA A 183 4.11 -8.55 -11.98
C ALA A 183 2.64 -8.86 -11.72
N LEU A 184 2.18 -10.04 -12.15
CA LEU A 184 0.88 -10.52 -11.70
C LEU A 184 0.92 -10.68 -10.17
N PRO A 185 -0.03 -10.08 -9.43
CA PRO A 185 -0.05 -10.25 -7.99
C PRO A 185 -0.24 -11.72 -7.65
N ASN A 186 0.68 -12.30 -6.88
CA ASN A 186 0.42 -13.59 -6.27
C ASN A 186 -0.63 -13.38 -5.19
N ASN A 187 -1.68 -14.20 -5.20
CA ASN A 187 -2.56 -14.31 -4.05
C ASN A 187 -1.71 -14.64 -2.82
N ASP A 188 -2.00 -13.98 -1.70
CA ASP A 188 -1.31 -14.20 -0.43
C ASP A 188 -1.11 -15.70 -0.22
N PRO A 189 0.12 -16.22 -0.02
CA PRO A 189 0.32 -17.66 0.22
C PRO A 189 -0.44 -18.16 1.46
N ARG A 190 -0.92 -17.25 2.32
CA ARG A 190 -1.85 -17.55 3.42
C ARG A 190 -3.31 -17.69 2.99
N TYR A 191 -3.66 -17.48 1.72
CA TYR A 191 -4.98 -17.80 1.17
C TYR A 191 -5.34 -19.26 1.51
N VAL A 192 -4.39 -20.18 1.30
CA VAL A 192 -4.54 -21.60 1.64
C VAL A 192 -4.70 -21.84 3.16
N SER A 193 -4.23 -20.93 4.01
CA SER A 193 -4.41 -21.04 5.47
C SER A 193 -5.79 -20.57 5.96
N ARG A 194 -6.53 -19.82 5.14
CA ARG A 194 -7.90 -19.36 5.41
C ARG A 194 -8.96 -20.39 5.07
N ASP A 195 -8.61 -21.44 4.31
CA ASP A 195 -9.46 -22.63 4.07
C ASP A 195 -9.75 -23.44 5.36
N ARG A 196 -9.14 -23.09 6.51
CA ARG A 196 -9.46 -23.72 7.80
C ARG A 196 -10.81 -23.32 8.39
N PHE A 197 -11.49 -22.32 7.84
CA PHE A 197 -12.73 -21.77 8.40
C PHE A 197 -13.90 -21.75 7.40
N LEU A 198 -13.79 -22.50 6.30
CA LEU A 198 -14.89 -22.82 5.39
C LEU A 198 -15.25 -24.30 5.51
#